data_AF-A0A2J8JZK3-F1
#
_entry.id   AF-A0A2J8JZK3-F1
#
_cell.length_a   1.000
_cell.length_b   1.000
_cell.length_c   1.000
_cell.angle_alpha   90.00
_cell.angle_beta   90.00
_cell.angle_gamma   90.00
#
_symmetry.space_group_name_H-M   'P 1'
#
loop_
_entity.id
_entity.type
_entity.pdbx_description
1 polymer ?
#
loop_
_entity_poly.entity_id
_entity_poly.type
_entity_poly.pdbx_seq_one_letter_code
_entity_poly.pdbx_strand_id
1 'polypeptide(L)'
;MMLPSLTSSVYFFVFLGLCTWWSWCRTFDPLLFSCLCVLLAIFTAGHLIGLYLYQFQFFQEAVPPNDYYARLFGIKSVIQTDCSSTWKIIVNPDLSWYHHANPILLLVMYYTLATLIRIWLQEPLVQDEGTKEEDKALACSPIQITAERRRSLWYATHYPTDERKGLLVTVNGNPVDYHTIHPSLPMENGPGKADLYSTPQYRWEPSDESSEKREEEEEEKEEFEEERSREEKRSIKVHAMVSVFQFIMKQSYICALIAMMAWSITYHSWLTFVLLIWSCTLWMIRNRRKYAMISSPFMVVYGNLLLILQYIWSFELPEIKKVPGFLEKKEPGELASKILFTITFWLLLRQHLTEQKALQEKEALLSEVKIGSQENEEKDEELQDIQVEGDPKEEEEEEAKEEKQERKKVEQEEAEEEDEQDIMKVLGNLVVAMFIKYWIYVCGGMFFFVSFEGKIVMYKIIYMVLFLFCVALYQVHYEWWRKILKYFWMSVVIYTMLVLIFIYTYQFENFPGLWQNMTGLKKEKLEDLGLKQFTVAELFTRIFIPTSFLLVCILHLHYFHDRFLELTDLKSIPSKEDNTIYSHAKVNGRVYLIIN
;
A
#
# COMPACT_ATOMS: atom_id res chain seq x y z
N MET A 1 9.61 -17.06 -12.27
CA MET A 1 9.69 -15.87 -13.16
C MET A 1 10.96 -15.91 -14.01
N MET A 2 12.14 -16.14 -13.40
CA MET A 2 13.43 -16.17 -14.12
C MET A 2 13.48 -17.16 -15.28
N LEU A 3 12.92 -18.36 -15.10
CA LEU A 3 12.84 -19.37 -16.14
C LEU A 3 11.42 -19.96 -16.13
N PRO A 4 10.54 -19.62 -17.10
CA PRO A 4 9.21 -20.20 -17.18
C PRO A 4 9.29 -21.64 -17.70
N SER A 5 8.77 -22.58 -16.91
CA SER A 5 8.79 -24.02 -17.20
C SER A 5 7.69 -24.73 -16.44
N LEU A 6 7.42 -26.00 -16.77
CA LEU A 6 6.43 -26.78 -16.03
C LEU A 6 6.83 -26.98 -14.56
N THR A 7 8.12 -27.18 -14.26
CA THR A 7 8.61 -27.28 -12.87
C THR A 7 8.43 -25.99 -12.10
N SER A 8 8.77 -24.85 -12.71
CA SER A 8 8.67 -23.55 -12.06
C SER A 8 7.23 -23.05 -11.93
N SER A 9 6.28 -23.66 -12.65
CA SER A 9 4.85 -23.35 -12.57
C SER A 9 4.29 -23.60 -11.17
N VAL A 10 4.81 -24.63 -10.48
CA VAL A 10 4.43 -24.95 -9.10
C VAL A 10 4.76 -23.78 -8.17
N TYR A 11 5.97 -23.23 -8.22
CA TYR A 11 6.34 -22.06 -7.43
C TYR A 11 5.49 -20.84 -7.80
N PHE A 12 5.21 -20.66 -9.08
CA PHE A 12 4.44 -19.51 -9.56
C PHE A 12 2.98 -19.55 -9.11
N PHE A 13 2.31 -20.71 -9.19
CA PHE A 13 0.92 -20.86 -8.74
C PHE A 13 0.80 -20.80 -7.22
N VAL A 14 1.75 -21.37 -6.47
CA VAL A 14 1.79 -21.22 -5.01
C VAL A 14 1.95 -19.74 -4.64
N PHE A 15 2.87 -19.01 -5.29
CA PHE A 15 3.03 -17.57 -5.12
C PHE A 15 1.73 -16.80 -5.40
N LEU A 16 1.10 -17.02 -6.56
CA LEU A 16 -0.16 -16.36 -6.91
C LEU A 16 -1.29 -16.68 -5.91
N GLY A 17 -1.37 -17.93 -5.46
CA GLY A 17 -2.33 -18.39 -4.46
C GLY A 17 -2.14 -17.69 -3.11
N LEU A 18 -0.91 -17.64 -2.61
CA LEU A 18 -0.56 -16.97 -1.35
C LEU A 18 -0.86 -15.47 -1.41
N CYS A 19 -0.47 -14.78 -2.50
CA CYS A 19 -0.75 -13.36 -2.67
C CYS A 19 -2.26 -13.07 -2.76
N THR A 20 -3.02 -13.92 -3.47
CA THR A 20 -4.47 -13.77 -3.59
C THR A 20 -5.18 -14.05 -2.27
N TRP A 21 -4.72 -15.05 -1.52
CA TRP A 21 -5.26 -15.36 -0.19
C TRP A 21 -5.03 -14.21 0.80
N TRP A 22 -3.81 -13.69 0.83
CA TRP A 22 -3.45 -12.52 1.63
C TRP A 22 -4.30 -11.30 1.27
N SER A 23 -4.54 -11.08 -0.03
CA SER A 23 -5.40 -10.00 -0.51
C SER A 23 -6.85 -10.16 -0.04
N TRP A 24 -7.33 -11.38 0.16
CA TRP A 24 -8.67 -11.67 0.67
C TRP A 24 -8.85 -11.38 2.18
N CYS A 25 -7.82 -10.87 2.86
CA CYS A 25 -7.85 -10.62 4.32
C CYS A 25 -8.27 -11.85 5.13
N ARG A 26 -7.91 -13.06 4.66
CA ARG A 26 -8.10 -14.30 5.40
C ARG A 26 -6.79 -14.69 6.06
N THR A 27 -6.87 -15.11 7.31
CA THR A 27 -5.73 -15.70 8.01
C THR A 27 -5.44 -17.08 7.44
N PHE A 28 -4.17 -17.47 7.41
CA PHE A 28 -3.79 -18.86 7.14
C PHE A 28 -3.86 -19.63 8.44
N ASP A 29 -4.43 -20.84 8.40
CA ASP A 29 -4.20 -21.80 9.48
C ASP A 29 -2.70 -22.14 9.50
N PRO A 30 -2.00 -21.92 10.63
CA PRO A 30 -0.59 -22.28 10.81
C PRO A 30 -0.22 -23.67 10.29
N LEU A 31 -1.10 -24.66 10.48
CA LEU A 31 -0.85 -26.04 10.07
C LEU A 31 -0.85 -26.21 8.54
N LEU A 32 -1.78 -25.56 7.85
CA LEU A 32 -1.85 -25.59 6.38
C LEU A 32 -0.65 -24.89 5.76
N PHE A 33 -0.25 -23.76 6.33
CA PHE A 33 0.93 -23.03 5.89
C PHE A 33 2.21 -23.86 6.11
N SER A 34 2.36 -24.47 7.28
CA SER A 34 3.48 -25.37 7.58
C SER A 34 3.53 -26.57 6.62
N CYS A 35 2.40 -27.21 6.36
CA CYS A 35 2.29 -28.29 5.38
C CYS A 35 2.72 -27.83 3.96
N LEU A 36 2.24 -26.66 3.51
CA LEU A 36 2.65 -26.08 2.24
C LEU A 36 4.15 -25.82 2.19
N CYS A 37 4.75 -25.27 3.25
CA CYS A 37 6.19 -25.04 3.35
C CYS A 37 6.98 -26.34 3.24
N VAL A 38 6.55 -27.42 3.93
CA VAL A 38 7.20 -28.74 3.86
C VAL A 38 7.10 -29.34 2.45
N LEU A 39 5.91 -29.32 1.85
CA LEU A 39 5.72 -29.80 0.47
C LEU A 39 6.57 -29.02 -0.53
N LEU A 40 6.64 -27.70 -0.38
CA LEU A 40 7.46 -26.84 -1.23
C LEU A 40 8.96 -27.12 -1.02
N ALA A 41 9.41 -27.36 0.22
CA ALA A 41 10.80 -27.70 0.53
C ALA A 41 11.23 -29.05 -0.06
N ILE A 42 10.37 -30.07 0.01
CA ILE A 42 10.62 -31.38 -0.62
C ILE A 42 10.69 -31.21 -2.14
N PHE A 43 9.78 -30.42 -2.72
CA PHE A 43 9.75 -30.15 -4.15
C PHE A 43 10.99 -29.37 -4.63
N THR A 44 11.45 -28.35 -3.89
CA THR A 44 12.68 -27.61 -4.21
C THR A 44 13.92 -28.49 -4.09
N ALA A 45 14.01 -29.33 -3.05
CA ALA A 45 15.10 -30.29 -2.91
C ALA A 45 15.16 -31.25 -4.09
N GLY A 46 14.02 -31.86 -4.47
CA GLY A 46 13.93 -32.74 -5.62
C GLY A 46 14.29 -32.05 -6.94
N HIS A 47 13.85 -30.80 -7.12
CA HIS A 47 14.16 -30.01 -8.31
C HIS A 47 15.66 -29.65 -8.39
N LEU A 48 16.29 -29.26 -7.28
CA LEU A 48 17.74 -29.04 -7.21
C LEU A 48 18.52 -30.30 -7.53
N ILE A 49 18.15 -31.44 -6.91
CA ILE A 49 18.75 -32.74 -7.19
C ILE A 49 18.62 -33.07 -8.68
N GLY A 50 17.43 -32.88 -9.28
CA GLY A 50 17.21 -33.09 -10.71
C GLY A 50 18.10 -32.21 -11.60
N LEU A 51 18.25 -30.92 -11.28
CA LEU A 51 19.10 -30.00 -12.04
C LEU A 51 20.58 -30.37 -11.98
N TYR A 52 21.08 -30.79 -10.80
CA TYR A 52 22.45 -31.25 -10.62
C TYR A 52 22.69 -32.63 -11.26
N LEU A 53 21.75 -33.56 -11.13
CA LEU A 53 21.82 -34.87 -11.78
C LEU A 53 21.87 -34.73 -13.30
N TYR A 54 21.11 -33.80 -13.88
CA TYR A 54 21.13 -33.56 -15.32
C TYR A 54 22.47 -33.01 -15.85
N GLN A 55 23.38 -32.53 -14.99
CA GLN A 55 24.73 -32.14 -15.43
C GLN A 55 25.62 -33.36 -15.72
N PHE A 56 25.24 -34.57 -15.30
CA PHE A 56 25.97 -35.78 -15.66
C PHE A 56 25.63 -36.21 -17.10
N GLN A 57 26.65 -36.69 -17.81
CA GLN A 57 26.57 -37.14 -19.20
C GLN A 57 25.46 -38.17 -19.43
N PHE A 58 25.28 -39.13 -18.52
CA PHE A 58 24.27 -40.18 -18.64
C PHE A 58 22.85 -39.64 -18.83
N PHE A 59 22.48 -38.57 -18.10
CA PHE A 59 21.15 -37.99 -18.20
C PHE A 59 20.98 -37.11 -19.43
N GLN A 60 22.04 -36.45 -19.90
CA GLN A 60 22.02 -35.68 -21.16
C GLN A 60 21.93 -36.59 -22.39
N GLU A 61 22.44 -37.82 -22.29
CA GLU A 61 22.32 -38.82 -23.35
C GLU A 61 20.93 -39.47 -23.36
N ALA A 62 20.34 -39.71 -22.20
CA ALA A 62 18.97 -40.22 -22.08
C ALA A 62 17.91 -39.19 -22.51
N VAL A 63 18.10 -37.91 -22.17
CA VAL A 63 17.22 -36.80 -22.58
C VAL A 63 18.09 -35.69 -23.16
N PRO A 64 18.18 -35.58 -24.49
CA PRO A 64 18.97 -34.55 -25.15
C PRO A 64 18.52 -33.12 -24.78
N PRO A 65 19.42 -32.13 -24.65
CA PRO A 65 19.05 -30.74 -24.33
C PRO A 65 18.07 -30.08 -25.31
N ASN A 66 18.05 -30.55 -26.56
CA ASN A 66 17.16 -30.06 -27.60
C ASN A 66 15.81 -30.79 -27.62
N ASP A 67 15.59 -31.77 -26.75
CA ASP A 67 14.33 -32.53 -26.72
C ASP A 67 13.18 -31.69 -26.13
N TYR A 68 11.94 -32.07 -26.46
CA TYR A 68 10.72 -31.45 -25.95
C TYR A 68 10.65 -31.50 -24.42
N TYR A 69 11.01 -32.63 -23.82
CA TYR A 69 10.95 -32.82 -22.36
C TYR A 69 11.95 -31.92 -21.62
N ALA A 70 13.17 -31.77 -22.11
CA ALA A 70 14.17 -30.87 -21.54
C ALA A 70 13.67 -29.41 -21.54
N ARG A 71 13.07 -28.96 -22.65
CA ARG A 71 12.48 -27.62 -22.77
C ARG A 71 11.25 -27.43 -21.88
N LEU A 72 10.35 -28.42 -21.83
CA LEU A 72 9.11 -28.34 -21.03
C LEU A 72 9.40 -28.24 -19.52
N PHE A 73 10.32 -29.06 -19.02
CA PHE A 73 10.73 -29.00 -17.61
C PHE A 73 11.74 -27.87 -17.32
N GLY A 74 12.22 -27.15 -18.34
CA GLY A 74 13.15 -26.04 -18.19
C GLY A 74 14.55 -26.49 -17.77
N ILE A 75 14.93 -27.72 -18.12
CA ILE A 75 16.22 -28.29 -17.81
C ILE A 75 17.18 -27.98 -18.96
N LYS A 76 18.26 -27.24 -18.67
CA LYS A 76 19.30 -26.88 -19.64
C LYS A 76 20.65 -27.45 -19.18
N SER A 77 21.45 -27.94 -20.13
CA SER A 77 22.82 -28.39 -19.88
C SER A 77 23.73 -27.16 -19.74
N VAL A 78 24.18 -26.87 -18.52
CA VAL A 78 25.14 -25.78 -18.26
C VAL A 78 26.55 -26.23 -18.64
N ILE A 79 26.87 -27.48 -18.33
CA ILE A 79 28.12 -28.14 -18.73
C ILE A 79 27.81 -28.97 -19.98
N GLN A 80 28.52 -28.69 -21.07
CA GLN A 80 28.53 -29.52 -22.27
C GLN A 80 29.67 -30.54 -22.16
N THR A 81 29.33 -31.81 -22.34
CA THR A 81 30.32 -32.89 -22.42
C THR A 81 30.59 -33.23 -23.88
N ASP A 82 31.81 -32.97 -24.35
CA ASP A 82 32.23 -33.30 -25.71
C ASP A 82 32.98 -34.64 -25.72
N CYS A 83 32.61 -35.56 -26.62
CA CYS A 83 33.22 -36.91 -26.68
C CYS A 83 34.69 -36.87 -27.17
N SER A 84 35.13 -35.74 -27.71
CA SER A 84 36.47 -35.51 -28.27
C SER A 84 37.50 -35.02 -27.24
N SER A 85 37.06 -34.43 -26.12
CA SER A 85 37.94 -33.93 -25.06
C SER A 85 37.30 -34.04 -23.67
N THR A 86 37.42 -35.21 -23.05
CA THR A 86 36.81 -35.55 -21.74
C THR A 86 37.40 -34.79 -20.55
N TRP A 87 38.59 -34.21 -20.69
CA TRP A 87 39.31 -33.44 -19.66
C TRP A 87 38.98 -31.94 -19.65
N LYS A 88 38.18 -31.44 -20.60
CA LYS A 88 37.84 -30.01 -20.69
C LYS A 88 36.38 -29.78 -20.31
N ILE A 89 36.15 -29.07 -19.21
CA ILE A 89 34.81 -28.60 -18.83
C ILE A 89 34.45 -27.43 -19.76
N ILE A 90 33.50 -27.64 -20.65
CA ILE A 90 33.00 -26.60 -21.56
C ILE A 90 31.68 -26.09 -20.99
N VAL A 91 31.69 -24.83 -20.54
CA VAL A 91 30.45 -24.13 -20.16
C VAL A 91 29.77 -23.66 -21.44
N ASN A 92 28.48 -23.93 -21.57
CA ASN A 92 27.71 -23.54 -22.75
C ASN A 92 27.69 -22.01 -22.91
N PRO A 93 28.32 -21.44 -23.97
CA PRO A 93 28.40 -19.99 -24.16
C PRO A 93 27.08 -19.37 -24.66
N ASP A 94 26.14 -20.19 -25.13
CA ASP A 94 24.85 -19.73 -25.66
C ASP A 94 23.80 -19.49 -24.55
N LEU A 95 24.14 -19.81 -23.30
CA LEU A 95 23.27 -19.60 -22.15
C LEU A 95 23.41 -18.17 -21.59
N SER A 96 22.28 -17.52 -21.40
CA SER A 96 22.18 -16.24 -20.71
C SER A 96 22.37 -16.38 -19.19
N TRP A 97 22.69 -15.25 -18.53
CA TRP A 97 23.00 -15.19 -17.09
C TRP A 97 21.90 -15.77 -16.18
N TYR A 98 20.63 -15.64 -16.58
CA TYR A 98 19.49 -16.07 -15.75
C TYR A 98 19.38 -17.61 -15.66
N HIS A 99 19.92 -18.36 -16.62
CA HIS A 99 19.99 -19.81 -16.49
C HIS A 99 21.00 -20.24 -15.40
N HIS A 100 22.11 -19.51 -15.26
CA HIS A 100 23.12 -19.78 -14.23
C HIS A 100 22.68 -19.34 -12.83
N ALA A 101 21.94 -18.24 -12.72
CA ALA A 101 21.45 -17.75 -11.44
C ALA A 101 20.28 -18.60 -10.89
N ASN A 102 19.55 -19.34 -11.74
CA ASN A 102 18.34 -20.07 -11.32
C ASN A 102 18.61 -21.13 -10.23
N PRO A 103 19.62 -22.02 -10.33
CA PRO A 103 19.96 -22.95 -9.25
C PRO A 103 20.32 -22.25 -7.94
N ILE A 104 21.04 -21.13 -7.99
CA ILE A 104 21.42 -20.35 -6.80
C ILE A 104 20.16 -19.80 -6.11
N LEU A 105 19.23 -19.26 -6.88
CA LEU A 105 17.96 -18.76 -6.34
C LEU A 105 17.11 -19.88 -5.71
N LEU A 106 17.05 -21.05 -6.35
CA LEU A 106 16.36 -22.22 -5.80
C LEU A 106 17.01 -22.72 -4.51
N LEU A 107 18.35 -22.68 -4.43
CA LEU A 107 19.10 -23.05 -3.23
C LEU A 107 18.80 -22.09 -2.08
N VAL A 108 18.84 -20.78 -2.32
CA VAL A 108 18.47 -19.77 -1.31
C VAL A 108 17.03 -19.98 -0.85
N MET A 109 16.09 -20.21 -1.78
CA MET A 109 14.70 -20.50 -1.43
C MET A 109 14.58 -21.76 -0.56
N TYR A 110 15.29 -22.85 -0.90
CA TYR A 110 15.32 -24.07 -0.09
C TYR A 110 15.83 -23.81 1.34
N TYR A 111 16.94 -23.08 1.49
CA TYR A 111 17.46 -22.74 2.82
C TYR A 111 16.48 -21.87 3.61
N THR A 112 15.82 -20.89 2.99
CA THR A 112 14.80 -20.08 3.68
C THR A 112 13.59 -20.87 4.13
N LEU A 113 13.16 -21.87 3.33
CA LEU A 113 12.08 -22.79 3.72
C LEU A 113 12.54 -23.70 4.87
N ALA A 114 13.77 -24.22 4.82
CA ALA A 114 14.32 -25.06 5.85
C ALA A 114 14.48 -24.33 7.19
N THR A 115 14.93 -23.07 7.17
CA THR A 115 15.02 -22.25 8.39
C THR A 115 13.64 -21.93 8.95
N LEU A 116 12.67 -21.61 8.08
CA LEU A 116 11.28 -21.39 8.49
C LEU A 116 10.70 -22.65 9.14
N ILE A 117 10.83 -23.83 8.51
CA ILE A 117 10.36 -25.12 9.06
C ILE A 117 11.06 -25.41 10.40
N ARG A 118 12.36 -25.13 10.52
CA ARG A 118 13.10 -25.30 11.78
C ARG A 118 12.54 -24.42 12.89
N ILE A 119 12.24 -23.16 12.61
CA ILE A 119 11.64 -22.22 13.58
C ILE A 119 10.26 -22.77 14.01
N TRP A 120 9.43 -23.17 13.06
CA TRP A 120 8.11 -23.74 13.35
C TRP A 120 8.15 -25.05 14.17
N LEU A 121 9.18 -25.87 13.99
CA LEU A 121 9.34 -27.12 14.76
C LEU A 121 9.87 -26.87 16.18
N GLN A 122 10.51 -25.71 16.43
CA GLN A 122 11.08 -25.34 17.72
C GLN A 122 10.09 -24.67 18.67
N GLU A 123 8.94 -24.21 18.18
CA GLU A 123 7.84 -23.75 19.05
C GLU A 123 7.00 -24.96 19.50
N PRO A 124 7.08 -25.40 20.77
CA PRO A 124 6.10 -26.35 21.27
C PRO A 124 4.75 -25.63 21.23
N LEU A 125 3.76 -26.26 20.58
CA LEU A 125 2.36 -25.86 20.64
C LEU A 125 1.89 -25.93 22.11
N VAL A 126 2.19 -24.91 22.91
CA VAL A 126 1.46 -24.65 24.14
C VAL A 126 0.08 -24.21 23.67
N GLN A 127 -0.82 -25.18 23.57
CA GLN A 127 -2.25 -24.93 23.51
C GLN A 127 -2.62 -24.20 24.80
N ASP A 128 -2.64 -22.88 24.74
CA ASP A 128 -3.39 -22.11 25.71
C ASP A 128 -4.87 -22.19 25.27
N GLU A 129 -5.62 -23.12 25.87
CA GLU A 129 -7.05 -23.29 25.68
C GLU A 129 -7.88 -22.20 26.41
N GLY A 130 -7.39 -20.96 26.42
CA GLY A 130 -8.00 -19.86 27.17
C GLY A 130 -8.63 -18.71 26.36
N THR A 131 -8.24 -18.48 25.09
CA THR A 131 -8.53 -17.19 24.40
C THR A 131 -8.93 -17.32 22.92
N LYS A 132 -9.48 -18.47 22.50
CA LYS A 132 -9.73 -18.76 21.08
C LYS A 132 -10.93 -18.06 20.42
N GLU A 133 -11.68 -17.19 21.10
CA GLU A 133 -12.80 -16.48 20.47
C GLU A 133 -12.50 -15.03 20.05
N GLU A 134 -11.52 -14.33 20.65
CA GLU A 134 -11.29 -12.91 20.33
C GLU A 134 -10.18 -12.67 19.27
N ASP A 135 -9.17 -13.54 19.17
CA ASP A 135 -8.04 -13.34 18.25
C ASP A 135 -8.33 -13.66 16.78
N LYS A 136 -9.49 -14.29 16.47
CA LYS A 136 -9.86 -14.63 15.09
C LYS A 136 -10.39 -13.44 14.27
N ALA A 137 -10.71 -12.31 14.90
CA ALA A 137 -11.26 -11.13 14.23
C ALA A 137 -10.24 -10.03 13.88
N LEU A 138 -9.05 -10.02 14.49
CA LEU A 138 -8.26 -8.78 14.64
C LEU A 138 -7.12 -8.52 13.64
N ALA A 139 -7.02 -9.25 12.52
CA ALA A 139 -5.94 -9.02 11.55
C ALA A 139 -6.14 -7.77 10.64
N CYS A 140 -7.20 -6.98 10.83
CA CYS A 140 -7.60 -5.92 9.89
C CYS A 140 -8.19 -4.63 10.54
N SER A 141 -7.79 -4.27 11.76
CA SER A 141 -8.09 -2.96 12.34
C SER A 141 -6.81 -2.27 12.83
N PRO A 142 -6.74 -0.92 12.80
CA PRO A 142 -5.69 -0.20 13.51
C PRO A 142 -5.88 -0.53 15.00
N ILE A 143 -4.87 -1.17 15.58
CA ILE A 143 -4.87 -1.64 16.96
C ILE A 143 -5.29 -0.49 17.88
N GLN A 144 -6.50 -0.56 18.45
CA GLN A 144 -6.83 0.27 19.61
C GLN A 144 -5.99 -0.26 20.76
N ILE A 145 -5.00 0.53 21.17
CA ILE A 145 -4.15 0.20 22.29
C ILE A 145 -4.96 0.52 23.56
N THR A 146 -5.56 -0.50 24.16
CA THR A 146 -6.18 -0.41 25.49
C THR A 146 -5.14 -0.01 26.54
N ALA A 147 -5.55 0.75 27.55
CA ALA A 147 -4.67 1.24 28.62
C ALA A 147 -3.91 0.10 29.33
N GLU A 148 -4.54 -1.07 29.47
CA GLU A 148 -3.93 -2.28 30.03
C GLU A 148 -2.76 -2.80 29.19
N ARG A 149 -2.84 -2.70 27.86
CA ARG A 149 -1.77 -3.14 26.95
C ARG A 149 -0.58 -2.17 26.94
N ARG A 150 -0.82 -0.86 27.16
CA ARG A 150 0.25 0.12 27.43
C ARG A 150 0.95 -0.21 28.74
N ARG A 151 0.17 -0.52 29.78
CA ARG A 151 0.70 -0.88 31.10
C ARG A 151 1.54 -2.16 31.05
N SER A 152 1.10 -3.18 30.32
CA SER A 152 1.85 -4.43 30.18
C SER A 152 3.15 -4.26 29.39
N LEU A 153 3.15 -3.44 28.33
CA LEU A 153 4.36 -3.13 27.56
C LEU A 153 5.35 -2.31 28.38
N TRP A 154 4.86 -1.33 29.16
CA TRP A 154 5.68 -0.54 30.08
C TRP A 154 6.35 -1.41 31.15
N TYR A 155 5.62 -2.38 31.72
CA TYR A 155 6.21 -3.36 32.64
C TYR A 155 7.25 -4.28 31.97
N ALA A 156 7.04 -4.65 30.70
CA ALA A 156 7.98 -5.50 29.96
C ALA A 156 9.27 -4.78 29.55
N THR A 157 9.24 -3.46 29.35
CA THR A 157 10.42 -2.67 28.95
C THR A 157 11.27 -2.19 30.14
N HIS A 158 10.68 -2.03 31.34
CA HIS A 158 11.38 -1.48 32.50
C HIS A 158 11.97 -2.53 33.46
N TYR A 159 11.74 -3.83 33.22
CA TYR A 159 12.47 -4.89 33.93
C TYR A 159 13.48 -5.55 32.99
N PRO A 160 14.80 -5.28 33.15
CA PRO A 160 15.81 -6.07 32.46
C PRO A 160 15.77 -7.51 33.02
N THR A 161 15.56 -8.48 32.14
CA THR A 161 15.78 -9.91 32.45
C THR A 161 17.27 -10.17 32.59
N ASP A 162 17.90 -9.64 33.63
CA ASP A 162 19.26 -10.00 34.01
C ASP A 162 19.24 -10.76 35.35
N GLU A 163 18.80 -12.02 35.26
CA GLU A 163 19.32 -13.14 36.03
C GLU A 163 18.83 -14.42 35.33
N ARG A 164 19.45 -14.76 34.21
CA ARG A 164 19.35 -16.11 33.66
C ARG A 164 20.14 -17.04 34.60
N LYS A 165 19.54 -17.40 35.74
CA LYS A 165 20.08 -18.43 36.65
C LYS A 165 20.19 -19.73 35.85
N GLY A 166 21.45 -20.10 35.58
CA GLY A 166 21.80 -21.35 34.92
C GLY A 166 21.20 -22.54 35.67
N LEU A 167 20.40 -23.34 34.96
CA LEU A 167 19.93 -24.62 35.42
C LEU A 167 21.12 -25.59 35.49
N LEU A 168 21.74 -25.68 36.66
CA LEU A 168 22.72 -26.72 36.95
C LEU A 168 21.94 -28.02 37.24
N VAL A 169 21.87 -28.89 36.24
CA VAL A 169 21.31 -30.25 36.40
C VAL A 169 22.26 -31.05 37.28
N THR A 170 21.85 -31.39 38.51
CA THR A 170 22.50 -32.44 39.30
C THR A 170 21.93 -33.81 38.88
N VAL A 171 22.81 -34.81 38.79
CA VAL A 171 22.59 -36.08 38.09
C VAL A 171 21.57 -37.04 38.74
N ASN A 172 21.02 -36.73 39.92
CA ASN A 172 20.05 -37.63 40.56
C ASN A 172 18.74 -36.88 40.84
N GLY A 173 17.74 -37.13 39.98
CA GLY A 173 16.43 -36.48 40.01
C GLY A 173 15.70 -36.65 41.34
N ASN A 174 15.43 -35.53 41.99
CA ASN A 174 14.25 -35.25 42.83
C ASN A 174 14.09 -33.71 42.93
N PRO A 175 12.85 -33.18 42.93
CA PRO A 175 12.61 -31.73 42.89
C PRO A 175 12.84 -31.06 44.26
N VAL A 176 13.49 -29.90 44.28
CA VAL A 176 13.72 -29.08 45.48
C VAL A 176 12.65 -27.99 45.58
N ASP A 177 11.99 -27.95 46.74
CA ASP A 177 10.93 -27.01 47.12
C ASP A 177 11.53 -25.72 47.71
N TYR A 178 11.09 -24.55 47.23
CA TYR A 178 11.75 -23.25 47.48
C TYR A 178 11.27 -22.51 48.73
N HIS A 179 10.44 -23.12 49.58
CA HIS A 179 9.76 -22.41 50.66
C HIS A 179 10.48 -22.34 52.03
N THR A 180 11.76 -22.72 52.16
CA THR A 180 12.43 -22.72 53.49
C THR A 180 13.88 -22.22 53.45
N ILE A 181 14.11 -20.90 53.51
CA ILE A 181 15.40 -20.33 53.95
C ILE A 181 15.15 -19.16 54.91
N HIS A 182 14.86 -19.48 56.17
CA HIS A 182 15.29 -18.69 57.31
C HIS A 182 16.58 -19.37 57.85
N PRO A 183 17.75 -18.71 57.92
CA PRO A 183 18.93 -19.35 58.47
C PRO A 183 18.90 -19.28 60.02
N SER A 184 18.57 -20.39 60.66
CA SER A 184 18.88 -20.61 62.09
C SER A 184 20.33 -21.08 62.23
N LEU A 185 21.13 -20.26 62.90
CA LEU A 185 22.55 -20.48 63.24
C LEU A 185 22.76 -21.79 64.03
N PRO A 186 23.85 -22.55 63.79
CA PRO A 186 24.33 -23.57 64.70
C PRO A 186 25.16 -22.93 65.84
N MET A 187 24.79 -23.27 67.08
CA MET A 187 25.49 -22.94 68.31
C MET A 187 26.66 -23.91 68.53
N GLU A 188 27.90 -23.41 68.54
CA GLU A 188 29.02 -24.09 69.21
C GLU A 188 29.85 -23.09 70.02
N ASN A 189 30.04 -23.43 71.30
CA ASN A 189 30.69 -22.63 72.33
C ASN A 189 32.21 -22.83 72.32
N GLY A 190 33.01 -21.76 72.41
CA GLY A 190 34.44 -21.85 72.78
C GLY A 190 35.22 -20.56 72.55
N PRO A 191 35.93 -19.99 73.55
CA PRO A 191 36.37 -18.60 73.54
C PRO A 191 37.81 -18.41 73.02
N GLY A 192 38.09 -17.29 72.36
CA GLY A 192 39.47 -16.94 72.03
C GLY A 192 39.66 -15.74 71.12
N LYS A 193 39.79 -14.56 71.75
CA LYS A 193 40.38 -13.31 71.25
C LYS A 193 39.52 -12.46 70.31
N ALA A 194 39.07 -11.34 70.88
CA ALA A 194 38.87 -10.10 70.15
C ALA A 194 40.22 -9.63 69.62
N ASP A 195 40.28 -9.29 68.32
CA ASP A 195 41.00 -8.13 67.81
C ASP A 195 40.62 -7.91 66.33
N LEU A 196 40.06 -6.71 66.08
CA LEU A 196 40.16 -5.90 64.86
C LEU A 196 39.83 -6.56 63.50
N TYR A 197 38.63 -6.27 62.97
CA TYR A 197 38.49 -5.97 61.53
C TYR A 197 37.44 -4.89 61.33
N SER A 198 37.88 -3.79 60.73
CA SER A 198 37.17 -2.53 60.57
C SER A 198 36.06 -2.62 59.53
N THR A 199 34.88 -2.10 59.88
CA THR A 199 33.89 -1.59 58.94
C THR A 199 34.55 -0.48 58.11
N PRO A 200 34.46 -0.45 56.77
CA PRO A 200 34.93 0.70 56.02
C PRO A 200 34.03 1.89 56.36
N GLN A 201 34.52 2.77 57.24
CA GLN A 201 34.01 4.13 57.33
C GLN A 201 34.47 4.85 56.06
N TYR A 202 33.51 5.14 55.19
CA TYR A 202 33.77 6.03 54.06
C TYR A 202 34.00 7.43 54.62
N ARG A 203 35.26 7.82 54.73
CA ARG A 203 35.65 9.20 55.00
C ARG A 203 35.61 9.92 53.65
N TRP A 204 34.55 10.70 53.44
CA TRP A 204 34.52 11.67 52.35
C TRP A 204 35.58 12.75 52.64
N GLU A 205 36.73 12.65 51.99
CA GLU A 205 37.61 13.78 51.76
C GLU A 205 37.39 14.25 50.31
N PRO A 206 37.14 15.54 50.07
CA PRO A 206 36.99 16.05 48.72
C PRO A 206 38.36 16.02 48.05
N SER A 207 38.65 14.95 47.32
CA SER A 207 39.70 14.94 46.32
C SER A 207 39.23 15.80 45.14
N ASP A 208 40.00 16.84 44.83
CA ASP A 208 39.86 17.70 43.65
C ASP A 208 40.13 16.90 42.36
N GLU A 209 39.22 15.99 42.02
CA GLU A 209 39.00 15.41 40.70
C GLU A 209 37.54 15.72 40.32
N SER A 210 37.26 17.01 40.11
CA SER A 210 35.91 17.52 39.80
C SER A 210 35.67 17.76 38.31
N SER A 211 36.62 17.39 37.43
CA SER A 211 36.46 17.50 35.97
C SER A 211 36.08 16.17 35.32
N GLU A 212 36.82 15.08 35.58
CA GLU A 212 36.65 13.84 34.79
C GLU A 212 35.32 13.10 35.03
N LYS A 213 34.78 13.09 36.26
CA LYS A 213 33.45 12.47 36.54
C LYS A 213 32.26 13.28 36.06
N ARG A 214 32.40 14.61 35.94
CA ARG A 214 31.35 15.44 35.33
C ARG A 214 31.35 15.27 33.83
N GLU A 215 32.53 15.14 33.24
CA GLU A 215 32.69 14.86 31.81
C GLU A 215 32.11 13.47 31.45
N GLU A 216 32.34 12.42 32.25
CA GLU A 216 31.72 11.10 32.03
C GLU A 216 30.18 11.09 32.22
N GLU A 217 29.64 11.78 33.23
CA GLU A 217 28.17 11.89 33.43
C GLU A 217 27.49 12.81 32.40
N GLU A 218 28.21 13.80 31.86
CA GLU A 218 27.75 14.66 30.76
C GLU A 218 27.79 13.90 29.42
N GLU A 219 28.85 13.12 29.16
CA GLU A 219 28.94 12.25 27.97
C GLU A 219 27.87 11.16 27.96
N GLU A 220 27.59 10.49 29.09
CA GLU A 220 26.51 9.49 29.16
C GLU A 220 25.11 10.12 28.98
N LYS A 221 24.89 11.35 29.49
CA LYS A 221 23.64 12.09 29.27
C LYS A 221 23.50 12.57 27.83
N GLU A 222 24.58 13.06 27.21
CA GLU A 222 24.61 13.44 25.81
C GLU A 222 24.38 12.23 24.90
N GLU A 223 24.98 11.07 25.19
CA GLU A 223 24.70 9.83 24.47
C GLU A 223 23.25 9.36 24.65
N PHE A 224 22.69 9.45 25.86
CA PHE A 224 21.29 9.08 26.12
C PHE A 224 20.30 10.05 25.45
N GLU A 225 20.58 11.36 25.43
CA GLU A 225 19.78 12.36 24.72
C GLU A 225 19.94 12.24 23.19
N GLU A 226 21.14 11.90 22.69
CA GLU A 226 21.36 11.57 21.28
C GLU A 226 20.62 10.29 20.87
N GLU A 227 20.62 9.25 21.69
CA GLU A 227 19.86 8.01 21.45
C GLU A 227 18.36 8.25 21.50
N ARG A 228 17.87 8.99 22.51
CA ARG A 228 16.45 9.38 22.61
C ARG A 228 16.02 10.23 21.42
N SER A 229 16.83 11.21 21.01
CA SER A 229 16.53 12.04 19.84
C SER A 229 16.65 11.26 18.52
N ARG A 230 17.53 10.24 18.42
CA ARG A 230 17.60 9.31 17.28
C ARG A 230 16.38 8.39 17.24
N GLU A 231 15.94 7.88 18.37
CA GLU A 231 14.77 7.03 18.50
C GLU A 231 13.49 7.82 18.24
N GLU A 232 13.40 9.06 18.71
CA GLU A 232 12.32 10.00 18.41
C GLU A 232 12.30 10.37 16.92
N LYS A 233 13.46 10.73 16.32
CA LYS A 233 13.58 10.91 14.86
C LYS A 233 13.21 9.65 14.07
N ARG A 234 13.50 8.44 14.59
CA ARG A 234 13.12 7.16 13.98
C ARG A 234 11.62 6.92 14.11
N SER A 235 11.02 7.23 15.26
CA SER A 235 9.58 7.12 15.51
C SER A 235 8.77 8.11 14.66
N ILE A 236 9.24 9.36 14.50
CA ILE A 236 8.64 10.37 13.61
C ILE A 236 8.74 9.92 12.15
N LYS A 237 9.89 9.37 11.72
CA LYS A 237 10.04 8.79 10.37
C LYS A 237 9.09 7.61 10.15
N VAL A 238 8.93 6.73 11.14
CA VAL A 238 7.98 5.61 11.09
C VAL A 238 6.54 6.13 11.04
N HIS A 239 6.17 7.11 11.87
CA HIS A 239 4.84 7.72 11.88
C HIS A 239 4.50 8.43 10.56
N ALA A 240 5.46 9.18 10.00
CA ALA A 240 5.35 9.80 8.68
C ALA A 240 5.21 8.74 7.58
N MET A 241 6.01 7.66 7.63
CA MET A 241 5.94 6.56 6.65
C MET A 241 4.62 5.79 6.75
N VAL A 242 4.10 5.57 7.95
CA VAL A 242 2.78 4.97 8.20
C VAL A 242 1.68 5.88 7.68
N SER A 243 1.77 7.20 7.89
CA SER A 243 0.80 8.17 7.37
C SER A 243 0.80 8.22 5.84
N VAL A 244 1.98 8.20 5.22
CA VAL A 244 2.12 8.08 3.76
C VAL A 244 1.56 6.76 3.26
N PHE A 245 1.85 5.65 3.96
CA PHE A 245 1.30 4.34 3.61
C PHE A 245 -0.23 4.32 3.73
N GLN A 246 -0.80 4.92 4.79
CA GLN A 246 -2.24 5.08 4.94
C GLN A 246 -2.85 5.94 3.83
N PHE A 247 -2.17 7.01 3.41
CA PHE A 247 -2.62 7.80 2.26
C PHE A 247 -2.57 7.01 0.95
N ILE A 248 -1.48 6.29 0.70
CA ILE A 248 -1.32 5.40 -0.46
C ILE A 248 -2.40 4.32 -0.45
N MET A 249 -2.67 3.72 0.71
CA MET A 249 -3.75 2.77 0.89
C MET A 249 -5.09 3.44 0.60
N LYS A 250 -5.41 4.59 1.22
CA LYS A 250 -6.66 5.33 1.00
C LYS A 250 -6.91 5.66 -0.48
N GLN A 251 -5.85 5.97 -1.22
CA GLN A 251 -5.88 6.32 -2.64
C GLN A 251 -5.48 5.18 -3.59
N SER A 252 -5.39 3.94 -3.10
CA SER A 252 -4.89 2.81 -3.89
C SER A 252 -5.74 2.54 -5.13
N TYR A 253 -7.03 2.88 -5.08
CA TYR A 253 -7.94 2.75 -6.23
C TYR A 253 -7.51 3.59 -7.44
N ILE A 254 -6.90 4.77 -7.24
CA ILE A 254 -6.35 5.57 -8.34
C ILE A 254 -5.15 4.86 -8.96
N CYS A 255 -4.25 4.34 -8.12
CA CYS A 255 -3.08 3.58 -8.57
C CYS A 255 -3.49 2.34 -9.35
N ALA A 256 -4.48 1.58 -8.85
CA ALA A 256 -5.02 0.41 -9.52
C ALA A 256 -5.68 0.74 -10.87
N LEU A 257 -6.43 1.86 -10.97
CA LEU A 257 -7.01 2.30 -12.24
C LEU A 257 -5.94 2.68 -13.26
N ILE A 258 -4.89 3.40 -12.83
CA ILE A 258 -3.76 3.77 -13.70
C ILE A 258 -2.99 2.52 -14.13
N ALA A 259 -2.71 1.59 -13.21
CA ALA A 259 -2.05 0.33 -13.50
C ALA A 259 -2.84 -0.52 -14.51
N MET A 260 -4.17 -0.55 -14.39
CA MET A 260 -5.06 -1.23 -15.33
C MET A 260 -4.94 -0.67 -16.76
N MET A 261 -4.92 0.66 -16.87
CA MET A 261 -4.74 1.35 -18.15
C MET A 261 -3.34 1.10 -18.71
N ALA A 262 -2.30 1.26 -17.89
CA ALA A 262 -0.91 1.02 -18.28
C ALA A 262 -0.67 -0.44 -18.74
N TRP A 263 -1.27 -1.42 -18.06
CA TRP A 263 -1.21 -2.82 -18.47
C TRP A 263 -1.75 -2.99 -19.90
N SER A 264 -2.93 -2.41 -20.18
CA SER A 264 -3.57 -2.58 -21.49
C SER A 264 -2.80 -1.96 -22.66
N ILE A 265 -2.01 -0.91 -22.39
CA ILE A 265 -1.19 -0.20 -23.36
C ILE A 265 0.14 -0.91 -23.58
N THR A 266 0.80 -1.33 -22.50
CA THR A 266 2.10 -2.04 -22.54
C THR A 266 1.97 -3.43 -23.15
N TYR A 267 0.83 -4.09 -22.91
CA TYR A 267 0.54 -5.44 -23.39
C TYR A 267 -0.68 -5.43 -24.30
N HIS A 268 -0.49 -5.02 -25.55
CA HIS A 268 -1.56 -4.98 -26.53
C HIS A 268 -2.16 -6.37 -26.79
N SER A 269 -3.45 -6.55 -26.50
CA SER A 269 -4.19 -7.80 -26.64
C SER A 269 -5.69 -7.55 -26.52
N TRP A 270 -6.52 -8.39 -27.16
CA TRP A 270 -7.96 -8.36 -26.95
C TRP A 270 -8.39 -8.56 -25.50
N LEU A 271 -7.61 -9.35 -24.74
CA LEU A 271 -7.89 -9.59 -23.32
C LEU A 271 -7.60 -8.35 -22.47
N THR A 272 -6.58 -7.58 -22.82
CA THR A 272 -6.23 -6.36 -22.10
C THR A 272 -7.05 -5.16 -22.56
N PHE A 273 -7.65 -5.21 -23.76
CA PHE A 273 -8.65 -4.24 -24.20
C PHE A 273 -9.86 -4.15 -23.26
N VAL A 274 -10.29 -5.29 -22.69
CA VAL A 274 -11.36 -5.33 -21.69
C VAL A 274 -10.97 -4.51 -20.45
N LEU A 275 -9.71 -4.58 -20.02
CA LEU A 275 -9.18 -3.77 -18.90
C LEU A 275 -9.15 -2.28 -19.24
N LEU A 276 -8.83 -1.92 -20.50
CA LEU A 276 -8.87 -0.53 -20.95
C LEU A 276 -10.29 0.03 -20.91
N ILE A 277 -11.26 -0.65 -21.50
CA ILE A 277 -12.66 -0.21 -21.48
C ILE A 277 -13.18 -0.11 -20.04
N TRP A 278 -12.87 -1.10 -19.20
CA TRP A 278 -13.33 -1.13 -17.82
C TRP A 278 -12.75 0.03 -17.00
N SER A 279 -11.44 0.26 -17.06
CA SER A 279 -10.80 1.40 -16.37
C SER A 279 -11.36 2.73 -16.84
N CYS A 280 -11.48 2.93 -18.15
CA CYS A 280 -12.11 4.11 -18.74
C CYS A 280 -13.55 4.34 -18.26
N THR A 281 -14.35 3.28 -18.17
CA THR A 281 -15.72 3.35 -17.66
C THR A 281 -15.75 3.72 -16.18
N LEU A 282 -14.85 3.14 -15.36
CA LEU A 282 -14.73 3.47 -13.93
C LEU A 282 -14.33 4.93 -13.70
N TRP A 283 -13.48 5.51 -14.56
CA TRP A 283 -13.12 6.93 -14.49
C TRP A 283 -14.33 7.84 -14.73
N MET A 284 -15.24 7.48 -15.62
CA MET A 284 -16.44 8.26 -15.95
C MET A 284 -17.49 8.28 -14.83
N ILE A 285 -17.45 7.34 -13.90
CA ILE A 285 -18.48 7.24 -12.85
C ILE A 285 -18.22 8.24 -11.72
N ARG A 286 -19.27 8.95 -11.27
CA ARG A 286 -19.21 9.95 -10.18
C ARG A 286 -18.66 9.36 -8.87
N ASN A 287 -19.15 8.19 -8.48
CA ASN A 287 -18.70 7.47 -7.27
C ASN A 287 -17.61 6.43 -7.59
N ARG A 288 -16.61 6.81 -8.40
CA ARG A 288 -15.57 5.87 -8.89
C ARG A 288 -14.92 5.01 -7.81
N ARG A 289 -14.66 5.55 -6.61
CA ARG A 289 -14.09 4.78 -5.48
C ARG A 289 -14.98 3.61 -5.09
N LYS A 290 -16.29 3.83 -4.91
CA LYS A 290 -17.24 2.77 -4.53
C LYS A 290 -17.29 1.65 -5.57
N TYR A 291 -17.39 2.01 -6.85
CA TYR A 291 -17.46 1.01 -7.93
C TYR A 291 -16.12 0.30 -8.16
N ALA A 292 -14.99 1.01 -8.03
CA ALA A 292 -13.67 0.40 -8.08
C ALA A 292 -13.52 -0.68 -6.98
N MET A 293 -13.92 -0.35 -5.75
CA MET A 293 -13.94 -1.30 -4.63
C MET A 293 -14.84 -2.51 -4.91
N ILE A 294 -16.08 -2.29 -5.35
CA ILE A 294 -17.03 -3.36 -5.68
C ILE A 294 -16.50 -4.27 -6.81
N SER A 295 -15.81 -3.69 -7.80
CA SER A 295 -15.24 -4.44 -8.93
C SER A 295 -13.92 -5.14 -8.61
N SER A 296 -13.25 -4.80 -7.51
CA SER A 296 -11.92 -5.28 -7.15
C SER A 296 -11.74 -6.81 -7.12
N PRO A 297 -12.67 -7.65 -6.62
CA PRO A 297 -12.48 -9.10 -6.66
C PRO A 297 -12.44 -9.65 -8.09
N PHE A 298 -13.31 -9.15 -8.97
CA PHE A 298 -13.32 -9.56 -10.39
C PHE A 298 -12.04 -9.15 -11.09
N MET A 299 -11.53 -7.95 -10.77
CA MET A 299 -10.25 -7.46 -11.29
C MET A 299 -9.07 -8.34 -10.90
N VAL A 300 -9.01 -8.79 -9.65
CA VAL A 300 -7.94 -9.68 -9.18
C VAL A 300 -8.03 -11.05 -9.85
N VAL A 301 -9.22 -11.64 -9.93
CA VAL A 301 -9.43 -12.94 -10.61
C VAL A 301 -9.03 -12.85 -12.09
N TYR A 302 -9.45 -11.79 -12.78
CA TYR A 302 -9.11 -11.58 -14.17
C TYR A 302 -7.60 -11.33 -14.37
N GLY A 303 -6.98 -10.48 -13.54
CA GLY A 303 -5.54 -10.23 -13.58
C GLY A 303 -4.71 -11.49 -13.34
N ASN A 304 -5.11 -12.32 -12.38
CA ASN A 304 -4.50 -13.62 -12.14
C ASN A 304 -4.66 -14.56 -13.34
N LEU A 305 -5.85 -14.65 -13.93
CA LEU A 305 -6.09 -15.45 -15.13
C LEU A 305 -5.16 -15.01 -16.28
N LEU A 306 -5.00 -13.71 -16.51
CA LEU A 306 -4.09 -13.18 -17.51
C LEU A 306 -2.62 -13.50 -17.22
N LEU A 307 -2.20 -13.48 -15.95
CA LEU A 307 -0.86 -13.89 -15.54
C LEU A 307 -0.62 -15.37 -15.80
N ILE A 308 -1.58 -16.23 -15.49
CA ILE A 308 -1.50 -17.67 -15.73
C ILE A 308 -1.41 -17.96 -17.23
N LEU A 309 -2.28 -17.35 -18.04
CA LEU A 309 -2.24 -17.48 -19.50
C LEU A 309 -0.90 -16.99 -20.06
N GLN A 310 -0.41 -15.84 -19.60
CA GLN A 310 0.89 -15.33 -20.04
C GLN A 310 2.04 -16.24 -19.65
N TYR A 311 2.00 -16.81 -18.44
CA TYR A 311 3.03 -17.71 -17.94
C TYR A 311 3.10 -19.01 -18.73
N ILE A 312 1.95 -19.57 -19.14
CA ILE A 312 1.90 -20.76 -19.99
C ILE A 312 2.45 -20.44 -21.40
N TRP A 313 2.08 -19.29 -21.96
CA TRP A 313 2.56 -18.86 -23.29
C TRP A 313 4.01 -18.32 -23.30
N SER A 314 4.66 -18.15 -22.15
CA SER A 314 6.08 -17.79 -22.07
C SER A 314 7.01 -18.99 -22.05
N PHE A 315 6.50 -20.23 -22.13
CA PHE A 315 7.32 -21.43 -22.23
C PHE A 315 8.23 -21.40 -23.47
N GLU A 316 9.44 -21.95 -23.31
CA GLU A 316 10.45 -22.04 -24.38
C GLU A 316 10.15 -23.16 -25.39
N LEU A 317 8.88 -23.31 -25.76
CA LEU A 317 8.39 -24.29 -26.72
C LEU A 317 8.10 -23.58 -28.05
N PRO A 318 8.75 -23.96 -29.16
CA PRO A 318 8.41 -23.49 -30.51
C PRO A 318 7.11 -24.08 -31.05
N GLU A 319 6.59 -25.17 -30.45
CA GLU A 319 5.39 -25.88 -30.90
C GLU A 319 4.07 -25.17 -30.50
N ILE A 320 4.12 -24.21 -29.56
CA ILE A 320 2.93 -23.46 -29.14
C ILE A 320 2.55 -22.47 -30.25
N LYS A 321 1.46 -22.78 -30.95
CA LYS A 321 0.91 -21.92 -32.02
C LYS A 321 0.50 -20.57 -31.44
N LYS A 322 1.02 -19.49 -32.02
CA LYS A 322 0.63 -18.12 -31.69
C LYS A 322 -0.84 -17.91 -32.07
N VAL A 323 -1.64 -17.38 -31.15
CA VAL A 323 -3.03 -16.98 -31.43
C VAL A 323 -3.02 -15.49 -31.75
N PRO A 324 -3.18 -15.08 -33.03
CA PRO A 324 -3.04 -13.68 -33.42
C PRO A 324 -4.05 -12.80 -32.67
N GLY A 325 -3.56 -11.70 -32.08
CA GLY A 325 -4.36 -10.71 -31.35
C GLY A 325 -4.79 -11.08 -29.92
N PHE A 326 -4.69 -12.34 -29.50
CA PHE A 326 -5.09 -12.75 -28.13
C PHE A 326 -3.88 -12.93 -27.21
N LEU A 327 -2.94 -13.80 -27.60
CA LEU A 327 -1.80 -14.19 -26.78
C LEU A 327 -0.54 -14.28 -27.65
N GLU A 328 0.32 -13.28 -27.50
CA GLU A 328 1.62 -13.23 -28.17
C GLU A 328 2.73 -13.76 -27.27
N LYS A 329 3.68 -14.51 -27.86
CA LYS A 329 4.86 -15.02 -27.14
C LYS A 329 5.73 -13.83 -26.74
N LYS A 330 5.90 -13.65 -25.43
CA LYS A 330 6.65 -12.53 -24.83
C LYS A 330 7.79 -13.06 -23.97
N GLU A 331 8.83 -12.25 -23.83
CA GLU A 331 10.00 -12.58 -23.04
C GLU A 331 9.66 -12.73 -21.54
N PRO A 332 10.38 -13.60 -20.80
CA PRO A 332 10.09 -13.85 -19.39
C PRO A 332 10.25 -12.61 -18.50
N GLY A 333 11.10 -11.64 -18.89
CA GLY A 333 11.30 -10.39 -18.15
C GLY A 333 10.06 -9.50 -18.08
N GLU A 334 9.20 -9.54 -19.10
CA GLU A 334 7.96 -8.75 -19.14
C GLU A 334 6.95 -9.19 -18.06
N LEU A 335 7.01 -10.45 -17.63
CA LEU A 335 6.12 -10.98 -16.59
C LEU A 335 6.28 -10.24 -15.25
N ALA A 336 7.49 -9.79 -14.91
CA ALA A 336 7.75 -9.06 -13.66
C ALA A 336 6.94 -7.76 -13.57
N SER A 337 6.88 -7.00 -14.67
CA SER A 337 6.08 -5.77 -14.71
C SER A 337 4.56 -6.04 -14.66
N LYS A 338 4.08 -7.17 -15.19
CA LYS A 338 2.67 -7.58 -15.03
C LYS A 338 2.34 -7.90 -13.57
N ILE A 339 3.27 -8.53 -12.85
CA ILE A 339 3.10 -8.80 -11.41
C ILE A 339 3.11 -7.49 -10.62
N LEU A 340 3.96 -6.53 -10.99
CA LEU A 340 3.93 -5.20 -10.40
C LEU A 340 2.55 -4.54 -10.54
N PHE A 341 1.91 -4.69 -11.71
CA PHE A 341 0.53 -4.22 -11.89
C PHE A 341 -0.48 -5.02 -11.04
N THR A 342 -0.38 -6.34 -10.92
CA THR A 342 -1.31 -7.11 -10.07
C THR A 342 -1.19 -6.80 -8.59
N ILE A 343 -0.01 -6.38 -8.10
CA ILE A 343 0.13 -5.94 -6.71
C ILE A 343 -0.84 -4.79 -6.41
N THR A 344 -1.04 -3.86 -7.35
CA THR A 344 -2.01 -2.77 -7.16
C THR A 344 -3.45 -3.29 -7.04
N PHE A 345 -3.80 -4.37 -7.77
CA PHE A 345 -5.12 -5.01 -7.66
C PHE A 345 -5.29 -5.75 -6.34
N TRP A 346 -4.25 -6.45 -5.87
CA TRP A 346 -4.27 -7.11 -4.56
C TRP A 346 -4.40 -6.12 -3.41
N LEU A 347 -3.70 -4.98 -3.48
CA LEU A 347 -3.80 -3.91 -2.49
C LEU A 347 -5.20 -3.28 -2.51
N LEU A 348 -5.77 -3.04 -3.70
CA LEU A 348 -7.13 -2.52 -3.84
C LEU A 348 -8.17 -3.46 -3.22
N LEU A 349 -8.09 -4.77 -3.51
CA LEU A 349 -9.00 -5.77 -2.93
C LEU A 349 -8.81 -5.87 -1.41
N ARG A 350 -7.56 -5.84 -0.94
CA ARG A 350 -7.27 -5.86 0.50
C ARG A 350 -7.89 -4.65 1.17
N GLN A 351 -7.72 -3.46 0.60
CA GLN A 351 -8.33 -2.23 1.10
C GLN A 351 -9.87 -2.34 1.14
N HIS A 352 -10.49 -2.82 0.05
CA HIS A 352 -11.94 -2.98 -0.01
C HIS A 352 -12.45 -3.85 1.14
N LEU A 353 -11.82 -5.00 1.37
CA LEU A 353 -12.22 -5.94 2.42
C LEU A 353 -11.92 -5.41 3.82
N THR A 354 -10.79 -4.73 4.03
CA THR A 354 -10.48 -4.09 5.32
C THR A 354 -11.51 -3.01 5.66
N GLU A 355 -11.88 -2.16 4.69
CA GLU A 355 -12.86 -1.11 4.92
C GLU A 355 -14.27 -1.68 5.16
N GLN A 356 -14.63 -2.75 4.46
CA GLN A 356 -15.92 -3.40 4.65
C GLN A 356 -16.02 -4.05 6.03
N LYS A 357 -14.97 -4.74 6.50
CA LYS A 357 -14.93 -5.32 7.85
C LYS A 357 -15.00 -4.23 8.92
N ALA A 358 -14.20 -3.17 8.79
CA ALA A 358 -14.22 -2.06 9.73
C ALA A 358 -15.58 -1.34 9.78
N LEU A 359 -16.31 -1.26 8.66
CA LEU A 359 -17.68 -0.75 8.64
C LEU A 359 -18.65 -1.70 9.38
N GLN A 360 -18.55 -3.01 9.14
CA GLN A 360 -19.36 -4.01 9.84
C GLN A 360 -19.13 -4.02 11.35
N GLU A 361 -17.88 -3.91 11.79
CA GLU A 361 -17.51 -3.80 13.21
C GLU A 361 -18.08 -2.53 13.83
N LYS A 362 -18.00 -1.38 13.15
CA LYS A 362 -18.62 -0.14 13.61
C LYS A 362 -20.13 -0.24 13.73
N GLU A 363 -20.79 -0.88 12.75
CA GLU A 363 -22.23 -1.11 12.81
C GLU A 363 -22.61 -2.04 13.97
N ALA A 364 -21.80 -3.07 14.25
CA ALA A 364 -21.97 -3.96 15.40
C ALA A 364 -21.82 -3.21 16.74
N LEU A 365 -20.76 -2.42 16.91
CA LEU A 365 -20.54 -1.60 18.11
C LEU A 365 -21.67 -0.58 18.32
N LEU A 366 -22.13 0.08 17.24
CA LEU A 366 -23.27 1.00 17.34
C LEU A 366 -24.58 0.28 17.71
N SER A 367 -24.76 -0.97 17.27
CA SER A 367 -25.91 -1.77 17.65
C SER A 367 -25.87 -2.21 19.11
N GLU A 368 -24.68 -2.51 19.65
CA GLU A 368 -24.46 -2.86 21.05
C GLU A 368 -24.63 -1.65 21.99
N VAL A 369 -24.05 -0.50 21.65
CA VAL A 369 -24.23 0.77 22.41
C VAL A 369 -25.69 1.20 22.44
N LYS A 370 -26.45 0.93 21.36
CA LYS A 370 -27.89 1.19 21.32
C LYS A 370 -28.70 0.30 22.28
N ILE A 371 -28.22 -0.90 22.60
CA ILE A 371 -28.85 -1.79 23.57
C ILE A 371 -28.45 -1.40 24.99
N GLY A 372 -27.17 -1.07 25.24
CA GLY A 372 -26.68 -0.65 26.56
C GLY A 372 -27.19 0.71 27.04
N SER A 373 -27.44 1.66 26.14
CA SER A 373 -28.12 2.93 26.49
C SER A 373 -29.57 2.70 26.95
N GLN A 374 -30.22 1.66 26.44
CA GLN A 374 -31.57 1.26 26.87
C GLN A 374 -31.57 0.59 28.25
N GLU A 375 -30.51 -0.13 28.61
CA GLU A 375 -30.36 -0.77 29.94
C GLU A 375 -29.86 0.20 31.03
N ASN A 376 -29.09 1.23 30.67
CA ASN A 376 -28.61 2.23 31.64
C ASN A 376 -29.70 3.25 32.03
N GLU A 377 -30.65 3.56 31.14
CA GLU A 377 -31.84 4.36 31.50
C GLU A 377 -32.71 3.67 32.57
N GLU A 378 -32.65 2.33 32.72
CA GLU A 378 -33.37 1.60 33.77
C GLU A 378 -32.60 1.54 35.11
N LYS A 379 -31.29 1.85 35.15
CA LYS A 379 -30.45 1.77 36.36
C LYS A 379 -30.17 3.13 37.01
N ASP A 380 -30.24 4.23 36.26
CA ASP A 380 -30.01 5.58 36.79
C ASP A 380 -31.18 6.12 37.66
N GLU A 381 -32.30 5.39 37.78
CA GLU A 381 -33.38 5.74 38.72
C GLU A 381 -33.15 5.24 40.17
N GLU A 382 -32.14 4.41 40.45
CA GLU A 382 -31.96 3.79 41.79
C GLU A 382 -30.79 4.30 42.65
N LEU A 383 -29.94 5.22 42.18
CA LEU A 383 -28.79 5.69 42.98
C LEU A 383 -28.54 7.20 42.88
N GLN A 384 -29.37 8.00 43.55
CA GLN A 384 -29.00 9.35 44.00
C GLN A 384 -29.49 9.58 45.42
N ASP A 385 -28.67 9.21 46.40
CA ASP A 385 -28.62 9.89 47.70
C ASP A 385 -27.31 9.55 48.41
N ILE A 386 -26.50 10.57 48.65
CA ILE A 386 -25.63 10.84 49.83
C ILE A 386 -24.51 11.80 49.41
N GLN A 387 -24.63 13.05 49.86
CA GLN A 387 -23.56 14.05 49.95
C GLN A 387 -22.73 13.82 51.21
N VAL A 388 -21.41 13.97 51.12
CA VAL A 388 -20.54 14.27 52.28
C VAL A 388 -19.52 15.33 51.88
N GLU A 389 -19.46 16.39 52.68
CA GLU A 389 -18.51 17.50 52.68
C GLU A 389 -17.41 17.23 53.73
N GLY A 390 -16.14 17.54 53.42
CA GLY A 390 -15.05 17.55 54.42
C GLY A 390 -13.64 17.47 53.83
N ASP A 391 -12.95 18.61 53.81
CA ASP A 391 -11.52 18.80 53.48
C ASP A 391 -10.70 18.86 54.80
N PRO A 392 -9.41 18.44 54.85
CA PRO A 392 -8.36 19.45 54.84
C PRO A 392 -7.07 19.07 54.07
N LYS A 393 -6.79 19.83 53.02
CA LYS A 393 -5.53 20.49 52.61
C LYS A 393 -4.28 20.23 53.47
N GLU A 394 -3.24 19.68 52.84
CA GLU A 394 -1.99 20.39 52.55
C GLU A 394 -1.01 19.61 51.63
N GLU A 395 -1.31 18.36 51.23
CA GLU A 395 -0.55 17.62 50.20
C GLU A 395 -1.18 17.69 48.78
N GLU A 396 -2.47 18.01 48.67
CA GLU A 396 -3.17 18.14 47.38
C GLU A 396 -2.71 19.36 46.54
N GLU A 397 -1.99 20.31 47.14
CA GLU A 397 -1.62 21.55 46.45
C GLU A 397 -0.36 21.43 45.58
N GLU A 398 0.46 20.38 45.76
CA GLU A 398 1.60 20.07 44.87
C GLU A 398 1.19 19.12 43.74
N GLU A 399 0.42 18.06 44.01
CA GLU A 399 -0.11 17.18 42.96
C GLU A 399 -1.08 17.93 42.02
N ALA A 400 -1.95 18.82 42.55
CA ALA A 400 -2.83 19.64 41.70
C ALA A 400 -2.10 20.73 40.91
N LYS A 401 -0.86 21.09 41.27
CA LYS A 401 -0.02 22.02 40.51
C LYS A 401 0.71 21.28 39.39
N GLU A 402 1.21 20.06 39.63
CA GLU A 402 1.79 19.21 38.58
C GLU A 402 0.73 18.77 37.55
N GLU A 403 -0.46 18.32 37.99
CA GLU A 403 -1.56 17.98 37.08
C GLU A 403 -2.05 19.20 36.27
N LYS A 404 -2.09 20.41 36.86
CA LYS A 404 -2.42 21.65 36.14
C LYS A 404 -1.34 22.06 35.15
N GLN A 405 -0.08 21.74 35.43
CA GLN A 405 1.05 22.11 34.57
C GLN A 405 1.18 21.12 33.40
N GLU A 406 0.87 19.84 33.61
CA GLU A 406 0.68 18.86 32.53
C GLU A 406 -0.57 19.17 31.70
N ARG A 407 -1.72 19.48 32.31
CA ARG A 407 -2.92 19.93 31.56
C ARG A 407 -2.66 21.15 30.70
N LYS A 408 -1.92 22.15 31.21
CA LYS A 408 -1.58 23.34 30.43
C LYS A 408 -0.61 23.06 29.29
N LYS A 409 0.34 22.13 29.47
CA LYS A 409 1.23 21.71 28.39
C LYS A 409 0.46 20.93 27.31
N VAL A 410 -0.43 20.03 27.71
CA VAL A 410 -1.31 19.29 26.78
C VAL A 410 -2.29 20.23 26.07
N GLU A 411 -2.92 21.18 26.77
CA GLU A 411 -3.79 22.20 26.15
C GLU A 411 -3.02 23.12 25.19
N GLN A 412 -1.74 23.39 25.47
CA GLN A 412 -0.90 24.22 24.62
C GLN A 412 -0.39 23.45 23.39
N GLU A 413 -0.03 22.18 23.54
CA GLU A 413 0.28 21.28 22.40
C GLU A 413 -0.97 21.02 21.54
N GLU A 414 -2.13 20.80 22.14
CA GLU A 414 -3.41 20.66 21.43
C GLU A 414 -3.81 21.95 20.70
N ALA A 415 -3.58 23.13 21.30
CA ALA A 415 -3.83 24.41 20.65
C ALA A 415 -2.86 24.68 19.48
N GLU A 416 -1.58 24.31 19.62
CA GLU A 416 -0.59 24.40 18.53
C GLU A 416 -0.93 23.43 17.38
N GLU A 417 -1.41 22.21 17.69
CA GLU A 417 -1.90 21.27 16.67
C GLU A 417 -3.21 21.73 16.01
N GLU A 418 -4.15 22.35 16.76
CA GLU A 418 -5.37 22.94 16.20
C GLU A 418 -5.04 24.12 15.26
N ASP A 419 -4.11 24.99 15.65
CA ASP A 419 -3.65 26.11 14.83
C ASP A 419 -2.97 25.64 13.54
N GLU A 420 -2.11 24.61 13.59
CA GLU A 420 -1.53 24.00 12.39
C GLU A 420 -2.58 23.34 11.48
N GLN A 421 -3.55 22.64 12.07
CA GLN A 421 -4.69 22.06 11.33
C GLN A 421 -5.55 23.15 10.68
N ASP A 422 -5.76 24.28 11.35
CA ASP A 422 -6.55 25.40 10.83
C ASP A 422 -5.82 26.16 9.72
N ILE A 423 -4.50 26.35 9.83
CA ILE A 423 -3.68 26.86 8.73
C ILE A 423 -3.76 25.92 7.52
N MET A 424 -3.69 24.59 7.73
CA MET A 424 -3.80 23.61 6.66
C MET A 424 -5.21 23.60 6.02
N LYS A 425 -6.28 23.79 6.82
CA LYS A 425 -7.66 23.93 6.31
C LYS A 425 -7.83 25.20 5.49
N VAL A 426 -7.29 26.34 5.95
CA VAL A 426 -7.34 27.62 5.24
C VAL A 426 -6.58 27.54 3.92
N LEU A 427 -5.37 26.98 3.93
CA LEU A 427 -4.57 26.73 2.72
C LEU A 427 -5.32 25.79 1.76
N GLY A 428 -5.93 24.72 2.27
CA GLY A 428 -6.74 23.80 1.48
C GLY A 428 -7.93 24.49 0.80
N ASN A 429 -8.64 25.35 1.53
CA ASN A 429 -9.75 26.13 1.00
C ASN A 429 -9.29 27.13 -0.07
N LEU A 430 -8.16 27.80 0.13
CA LEU A 430 -7.56 28.70 -0.86
C LEU A 430 -7.21 27.97 -2.15
N VAL A 431 -6.55 26.81 -2.04
CA VAL A 431 -6.16 25.98 -3.19
C VAL A 431 -7.39 25.47 -3.95
N VAL A 432 -8.42 25.00 -3.24
CA VAL A 432 -9.68 24.56 -3.86
C VAL A 432 -10.37 25.71 -4.58
N ALA A 433 -10.44 26.91 -3.97
CA ALA A 433 -11.02 28.09 -4.60
C ALA A 433 -10.25 28.51 -5.86
N MET A 434 -8.92 28.46 -5.82
CA MET A 434 -8.06 28.71 -6.98
C MET A 434 -8.35 27.71 -8.11
N PHE A 435 -8.43 26.41 -7.81
CA PHE A 435 -8.75 25.41 -8.81
C PHE A 435 -10.15 25.61 -9.39
N ILE A 436 -11.18 25.86 -8.58
CA ILE A 436 -12.54 26.12 -9.08
C ILE A 436 -12.52 27.27 -10.11
N LYS A 437 -11.79 28.35 -9.83
CA LYS A 437 -11.73 29.53 -10.71
C LYS A 437 -10.94 29.31 -11.99
N TYR A 438 -9.76 28.67 -11.91
CA TYR A 438 -8.81 28.63 -13.03
C TYR A 438 -8.72 27.30 -13.78
N TRP A 439 -9.32 26.21 -13.26
CA TRP A 439 -9.19 24.88 -13.87
C TRP A 439 -9.77 24.77 -15.28
N ILE A 440 -10.79 25.58 -15.62
CA ILE A 440 -11.34 25.61 -16.98
C ILE A 440 -10.31 26.07 -18.02
N TYR A 441 -9.38 26.95 -17.65
CA TYR A 441 -8.28 27.37 -18.51
C TYR A 441 -7.24 26.27 -18.69
N VAL A 442 -6.97 25.48 -17.64
CA VAL A 442 -6.12 24.28 -17.74
C VAL A 442 -6.74 23.29 -18.72
N CYS A 443 -8.06 23.05 -18.64
CA CYS A 443 -8.78 22.20 -19.58
C CYS A 443 -8.71 22.75 -21.02
N GLY A 444 -8.89 24.07 -21.19
CA GLY A 444 -8.72 24.75 -22.49
C GLY A 444 -7.31 24.62 -23.06
N GLY A 445 -6.28 24.79 -22.23
CA GLY A 445 -4.87 24.58 -22.61
C GLY A 445 -4.60 23.15 -23.07
N MET A 446 -5.20 22.16 -22.41
CA MET A 446 -5.05 20.75 -22.80
C MET A 446 -5.65 20.44 -24.18
N PHE A 447 -6.70 21.14 -24.63
CA PHE A 447 -7.19 20.97 -26.01
C PHE A 447 -6.09 21.29 -27.04
N PHE A 448 -5.37 22.40 -26.84
CA PHE A 448 -4.25 22.77 -27.72
C PHE A 448 -3.12 21.75 -27.67
N PHE A 449 -2.76 21.30 -26.48
CA PHE A 449 -1.71 20.29 -26.30
C PHE A 449 -2.04 18.99 -27.06
N VAL A 450 -3.24 18.43 -26.86
CA VAL A 450 -3.68 17.19 -27.53
C VAL A 450 -3.77 17.34 -29.04
N SER A 451 -4.16 18.52 -29.52
CA SER A 451 -4.45 18.73 -30.96
C SER A 451 -3.22 19.11 -31.78
N PHE A 452 -2.23 19.78 -31.17
CA PHE A 452 -1.03 20.24 -31.88
C PHE A 452 0.19 19.33 -31.72
N GLU A 453 0.13 18.33 -30.85
CA GLU A 453 1.26 17.41 -30.69
C GLU A 453 1.46 16.53 -31.94
N GLY A 454 2.62 16.60 -32.59
CA GLY A 454 2.98 15.72 -33.72
C GLY A 454 2.11 15.94 -34.98
N LYS A 455 1.88 14.88 -35.76
CA LYS A 455 1.09 14.97 -37.02
C LYS A 455 -0.38 15.35 -36.75
N ILE A 456 -0.89 16.28 -37.57
CA ILE A 456 -2.30 16.69 -37.62
C ILE A 456 -3.12 15.59 -38.30
N VAL A 457 -4.18 15.15 -37.64
CA VAL A 457 -5.06 14.05 -38.06
C VAL A 457 -6.51 14.44 -37.79
N MET A 458 -7.47 13.81 -38.46
CA MET A 458 -8.87 14.21 -38.40
C MET A 458 -9.43 14.34 -36.97
N TYR A 459 -9.14 13.37 -36.08
CA TYR A 459 -9.67 13.43 -34.72
C TYR A 459 -9.17 14.64 -33.91
N LYS A 460 -7.98 15.15 -34.23
CA LYS A 460 -7.41 16.36 -33.62
C LYS A 460 -8.06 17.64 -34.13
N ILE A 461 -8.40 17.66 -35.42
CA ILE A 461 -9.17 18.74 -36.01
C ILE A 461 -10.54 18.83 -35.32
N ILE A 462 -11.19 17.69 -35.07
CA ILE A 462 -12.48 17.67 -34.35
C ILE A 462 -12.34 18.19 -32.91
N TYR A 463 -11.26 17.90 -32.18
CA TYR A 463 -11.01 18.51 -30.86
C TYR A 463 -10.95 20.04 -30.94
N MET A 464 -10.26 20.59 -31.93
CA MET A 464 -10.21 22.04 -32.17
C MET A 464 -11.59 22.61 -32.54
N VAL A 465 -12.36 21.92 -33.38
CA VAL A 465 -13.73 22.33 -33.71
C VAL A 465 -14.63 22.36 -32.48
N LEU A 466 -14.57 21.33 -31.61
CA LEU A 466 -15.33 21.30 -30.36
C LEU A 466 -14.93 22.45 -29.42
N PHE A 467 -13.63 22.72 -29.29
CA PHE A 467 -13.13 23.83 -28.49
C PHE A 467 -13.61 25.19 -29.02
N LEU A 468 -13.45 25.44 -30.32
CA LEU A 468 -13.89 26.68 -30.96
C LEU A 468 -15.41 26.86 -30.88
N PHE A 469 -16.18 25.78 -31.02
CA PHE A 469 -17.63 25.79 -30.82
C PHE A 469 -18.00 26.23 -29.40
N CYS A 470 -17.30 25.71 -28.37
CA CYS A 470 -17.52 26.11 -26.98
C CYS A 470 -17.21 27.60 -26.75
N VAL A 471 -16.09 28.10 -27.30
CA VAL A 471 -15.70 29.52 -27.20
C VAL A 471 -16.66 30.43 -27.96
N ALA A 472 -17.11 30.04 -29.15
CA ALA A 472 -18.09 30.79 -29.92
C ALA A 472 -19.45 30.85 -29.20
N LEU A 473 -19.93 29.74 -28.63
CA LEU A 473 -21.15 29.73 -27.82
C LEU A 473 -21.04 30.63 -26.59
N TYR A 474 -19.87 30.64 -25.93
CA TYR A 474 -19.58 31.54 -24.82
C TYR A 474 -19.70 33.03 -25.23
N GLN A 475 -19.19 33.40 -26.41
CA GLN A 475 -19.25 34.77 -26.93
C GLN A 475 -20.65 35.18 -27.41
N VAL A 476 -21.38 34.28 -28.06
CA VAL A 476 -22.69 34.58 -28.66
C VAL A 476 -23.80 34.61 -27.61
N HIS A 477 -23.89 33.59 -26.76
CA HIS A 477 -24.96 33.47 -25.76
C HIS A 477 -24.45 32.84 -24.45
N TYR A 478 -23.97 33.69 -23.55
CA TYR A 478 -23.45 33.28 -22.25
C TYR A 478 -24.44 32.44 -21.41
N GLU A 479 -25.72 32.83 -21.36
CA GLU A 479 -26.73 32.08 -20.57
C GLU A 479 -26.96 30.66 -21.10
N TRP A 480 -26.94 30.49 -22.42
CA TRP A 480 -27.04 29.17 -23.05
C TRP A 480 -25.77 28.36 -22.84
N TRP A 481 -24.60 28.99 -22.96
CA TRP A 481 -23.31 28.39 -22.69
C TRP A 481 -23.26 27.74 -21.30
N ARG A 482 -23.75 28.44 -20.25
CA ARG A 482 -23.80 27.85 -18.90
C ARG A 482 -24.64 26.59 -18.81
N LYS A 483 -25.81 26.56 -19.45
CA LYS A 483 -26.72 25.39 -19.43
C LYS A 483 -26.16 24.21 -20.21
N ILE A 484 -25.47 24.47 -21.32
CA ILE A 484 -24.93 23.43 -22.20
C ILE A 484 -23.55 22.93 -21.77
N LEU A 485 -22.81 23.68 -20.94
CA LEU A 485 -21.42 23.39 -20.56
C LEU A 485 -21.23 21.98 -20.01
N LYS A 486 -22.17 21.49 -19.18
CA LYS A 486 -22.14 20.11 -18.67
C LYS A 486 -22.18 19.07 -19.80
N TYR A 487 -23.09 19.25 -20.74
CA TYR A 487 -23.25 18.37 -21.90
C TYR A 487 -22.07 18.46 -22.85
N PHE A 488 -21.48 19.63 -23.01
CA PHE A 488 -20.24 19.82 -23.75
C PHE A 488 -19.11 18.95 -23.17
N TRP A 489 -18.85 19.03 -21.85
CA TRP A 489 -17.81 18.21 -21.22
C TRP A 489 -18.11 16.71 -21.32
N MET A 490 -19.37 16.30 -21.14
CA MET A 490 -19.78 14.90 -21.36
C MET A 490 -19.52 14.45 -22.80
N SER A 491 -19.84 15.28 -23.80
CA SER A 491 -19.58 14.99 -25.21
C SER A 491 -18.09 14.87 -25.51
N VAL A 492 -17.26 15.72 -24.91
CA VAL A 492 -15.79 15.66 -25.05
C VAL A 492 -15.27 14.34 -24.46
N VAL A 493 -15.72 13.96 -23.27
CA VAL A 493 -15.35 12.68 -22.63
C VAL A 493 -15.75 11.49 -23.51
N ILE A 494 -16.99 11.43 -24.00
CA ILE A 494 -17.45 10.34 -24.88
C ILE A 494 -16.64 10.31 -26.19
N TYR A 495 -16.36 11.47 -26.76
CA TYR A 495 -15.55 11.56 -27.97
C TYR A 495 -14.11 11.06 -27.74
N THR A 496 -13.46 11.45 -26.64
CA THR A 496 -12.13 10.95 -26.29
C THR A 496 -12.11 9.43 -26.09
N MET A 497 -13.16 8.85 -25.52
CA MET A 497 -13.33 7.40 -25.39
C MET A 497 -13.37 6.69 -26.74
N LEU A 498 -14.18 7.20 -27.67
CA LEU A 498 -14.28 6.64 -29.02
C LEU A 498 -12.95 6.72 -29.77
N VAL A 499 -12.22 7.84 -29.63
CA VAL A 499 -10.89 8.01 -30.21
C VAL A 499 -9.91 6.98 -29.66
N LEU A 500 -9.90 6.76 -28.33
CA LEU A 500 -9.05 5.73 -27.71
C LEU A 500 -9.39 4.32 -28.21
N ILE A 501 -10.68 3.98 -28.30
CA ILE A 501 -11.14 2.68 -28.80
C ILE A 501 -10.71 2.48 -30.26
N PHE A 502 -10.88 3.48 -31.12
CA PHE A 502 -10.50 3.37 -32.53
C PHE A 502 -8.99 3.27 -32.72
N ILE A 503 -8.18 4.07 -32.02
CA ILE A 503 -6.72 3.97 -32.09
C ILE A 503 -6.23 2.60 -31.59
N TYR A 504 -6.80 2.11 -30.50
CA TYR A 504 -6.43 0.84 -29.90
C TYR A 504 -6.79 -0.35 -30.80
N THR A 505 -8.04 -0.42 -31.25
CA THR A 505 -8.52 -1.55 -32.07
C THR A 505 -7.84 -1.61 -33.43
N TYR A 506 -7.42 -0.47 -33.98
CA TYR A 506 -6.71 -0.44 -35.26
C TYR A 506 -5.31 -1.06 -35.21
N GLN A 507 -4.74 -1.29 -34.03
CA GLN A 507 -3.43 -1.94 -33.89
C GLN A 507 -3.46 -3.44 -34.20
N PHE A 508 -4.61 -4.09 -34.14
CA PHE A 508 -4.74 -5.52 -34.47
C PHE A 508 -4.56 -5.76 -35.97
N GLU A 509 -3.91 -6.87 -36.33
CA GLU A 509 -3.55 -7.22 -37.72
C GLU A 509 -4.76 -7.28 -38.67
N ASN A 510 -5.91 -7.73 -38.18
CA ASN A 510 -7.12 -7.91 -39.00
C ASN A 510 -7.88 -6.59 -39.26
N PHE A 511 -7.66 -5.54 -38.45
CA PHE A 511 -8.47 -4.33 -38.50
C PHE A 511 -8.24 -3.46 -39.73
N PRO A 512 -7.00 -3.24 -40.20
CA PRO A 512 -6.79 -2.47 -41.42
C PRO A 512 -7.58 -3.03 -42.63
N GLY A 513 -7.62 -4.36 -42.76
CA GLY A 513 -8.41 -5.03 -43.81
C GLY A 513 -9.92 -4.90 -43.59
N LEU A 514 -10.39 -5.06 -42.34
CA LEU A 514 -11.79 -4.91 -41.98
C LEU A 514 -12.30 -3.48 -42.27
N TRP A 515 -11.53 -2.47 -41.90
CA TRP A 515 -11.87 -1.07 -42.17
C TRP A 515 -11.93 -0.77 -43.66
N GLN A 516 -11.00 -1.28 -44.46
CA GLN A 516 -11.03 -1.13 -45.92
C GLN A 516 -12.25 -1.80 -46.54
N ASN A 517 -12.62 -2.99 -46.07
CA ASN A 517 -13.79 -3.71 -46.56
C ASN A 517 -15.11 -3.03 -46.16
N MET A 518 -15.23 -2.55 -44.92
CA MET A 518 -16.45 -1.90 -44.42
C MET A 518 -16.65 -0.47 -44.95
N THR A 519 -15.58 0.33 -45.02
CA THR A 519 -15.67 1.76 -45.40
C THR A 519 -15.39 2.01 -46.87
N GLY A 520 -14.72 1.08 -47.57
CA GLY A 520 -14.23 1.28 -48.94
C GLY A 520 -13.12 2.32 -49.06
N LEU A 521 -12.57 2.82 -47.95
CA LEU A 521 -11.52 3.84 -47.95
C LEU A 521 -10.14 3.24 -48.26
N LYS A 522 -9.34 3.96 -49.06
CA LYS A 522 -7.93 3.63 -49.28
C LYS A 522 -7.11 3.80 -48.00
N LYS A 523 -6.04 3.02 -47.87
CA LYS A 523 -5.12 3.05 -46.70
C LYS A 523 -4.58 4.44 -46.38
N GLU A 524 -4.27 5.25 -47.40
CA GLU A 524 -3.77 6.64 -47.23
C GLU A 524 -4.82 7.54 -46.56
N LYS A 525 -6.07 7.51 -47.02
CA LYS A 525 -7.16 8.28 -46.37
C LYS A 525 -7.44 7.81 -44.95
N LEU A 526 -7.21 6.53 -44.66
CA LEU A 526 -7.36 5.97 -43.33
C LEU A 526 -6.22 6.44 -42.40
N GLU A 527 -5.01 6.58 -42.95
CA GLU A 527 -3.88 7.21 -42.24
C GLU A 527 -4.15 8.69 -41.92
N ASP A 528 -4.78 9.44 -42.83
CA ASP A 528 -5.18 10.84 -42.60
C ASP A 528 -6.23 11.00 -41.48
N LEU A 529 -7.10 9.99 -41.33
CA LEU A 529 -8.01 9.90 -40.17
C LEU A 529 -7.27 9.67 -38.85
N GLY A 530 -5.98 9.29 -38.91
CA GLY A 530 -5.13 8.96 -37.78
C GLY A 530 -5.10 7.47 -37.43
N LEU A 531 -5.68 6.62 -38.28
CA LEU A 531 -5.71 5.16 -38.14
C LEU A 531 -4.48 4.57 -38.86
N LYS A 532 -3.39 4.42 -38.10
CA LYS A 532 -2.18 3.73 -38.52
C LYS A 532 -1.74 2.70 -37.48
N GLN A 533 -0.99 1.69 -37.91
CA GLN A 533 -0.30 0.79 -36.99
C GLN A 533 0.95 1.50 -36.45
N PHE A 534 1.12 1.49 -35.15
CA PHE A 534 2.19 2.16 -34.43
C PHE A 534 3.12 1.13 -33.79
N THR A 535 4.36 1.55 -33.53
CA THR A 535 5.26 0.83 -32.63
C THR A 535 4.80 1.03 -31.18
N VAL A 536 5.22 0.15 -30.27
CA VAL A 536 4.80 0.20 -28.84
C VAL A 536 5.10 1.57 -28.20
N ALA A 537 6.25 2.18 -28.53
CA ALA A 537 6.65 3.48 -28.00
C ALA A 537 5.78 4.64 -28.52
N GLU A 538 5.48 4.66 -29.82
CA GLU A 538 4.57 5.67 -30.39
C GLU A 538 3.12 5.45 -29.95
N LEU A 539 2.69 4.19 -29.78
CA LEU A 539 1.36 3.86 -29.30
C LEU A 539 1.14 4.37 -27.87
N PHE A 540 2.17 4.27 -27.02
CA PHE A 540 2.12 4.76 -25.66
C PHE A 540 1.79 6.26 -25.63
N THR A 541 2.49 7.11 -26.38
CA THR A 541 2.21 8.55 -26.41
C THR A 541 0.82 8.83 -27.00
N ARG A 542 0.47 8.16 -28.10
CA ARG A 542 -0.82 8.35 -28.78
C ARG A 542 -2.04 7.95 -27.94
N ILE A 543 -1.90 7.03 -27.00
CA ILE A 543 -2.96 6.69 -26.04
C ILE A 543 -2.85 7.57 -24.78
N PHE A 544 -1.65 7.79 -24.25
CA PHE A 544 -1.44 8.52 -23.00
C PHE A 544 -1.94 9.97 -23.07
N ILE A 545 -1.75 10.66 -24.19
CA ILE A 545 -2.13 12.07 -24.30
C ILE A 545 -3.65 12.30 -24.31
N PRO A 546 -4.47 11.61 -25.13
CA PRO A 546 -5.92 11.70 -25.01
C PRO A 546 -6.42 11.19 -23.65
N THR A 547 -5.72 10.24 -23.04
CA THR A 547 -6.05 9.69 -21.72
C THR A 547 -5.80 10.69 -20.58
N SER A 548 -4.69 11.42 -20.61
CA SER A 548 -4.41 12.47 -19.62
C SER A 548 -5.38 13.63 -19.78
N PHE A 549 -5.74 13.97 -21.02
CA PHE A 549 -6.77 14.96 -21.31
C PHE A 549 -8.16 14.54 -20.81
N LEU A 550 -8.55 13.29 -21.05
CA LEU A 550 -9.75 12.69 -20.49
C LEU A 550 -9.76 12.82 -18.95
N LEU A 551 -8.65 12.47 -18.29
CA LEU A 551 -8.54 12.54 -16.83
C LEU A 551 -8.75 13.98 -16.32
N VAL A 552 -8.13 14.97 -16.95
CA VAL A 552 -8.29 16.39 -16.62
C VAL A 552 -9.73 16.85 -16.82
N CYS A 553 -10.38 16.43 -17.91
CA CYS A 553 -11.79 16.76 -18.19
C CYS A 553 -12.74 16.11 -17.18
N ILE A 554 -12.53 14.84 -16.82
CA ILE A 554 -13.32 14.15 -15.80
C ILE A 554 -13.14 14.82 -14.43
N LEU A 555 -11.91 15.22 -14.08
CA LEU A 555 -11.66 15.93 -12.84
C LEU A 555 -12.43 17.26 -12.79
N HIS A 556 -12.42 18.01 -13.90
CA HIS A 556 -13.20 19.23 -14.05
C HIS A 556 -14.70 18.97 -13.85
N LEU A 557 -15.23 17.98 -14.57
CA LEU A 557 -16.66 17.65 -14.56
C LEU A 557 -17.15 17.22 -13.17
N HIS A 558 -16.35 16.44 -12.43
CA HIS A 558 -16.76 15.89 -11.13
C HIS A 558 -16.55 16.83 -9.95
N TYR A 559 -15.48 17.63 -9.93
CA TYR A 559 -15.12 18.41 -8.74
C TYR A 559 -15.34 19.90 -8.89
N PHE A 560 -15.11 20.45 -10.08
CA PHE A 560 -15.02 21.90 -10.27
C PHE A 560 -16.21 22.48 -11.03
N HIS A 561 -16.88 21.69 -11.87
CA HIS A 561 -17.91 22.18 -12.79
C HIS A 561 -19.08 22.90 -12.11
N ASP A 562 -19.76 22.25 -11.16
CA ASP A 562 -20.93 22.82 -10.50
C ASP A 562 -20.54 24.07 -9.68
N ARG A 563 -19.44 23.99 -8.92
CA ARG A 563 -18.91 25.13 -8.14
C ARG A 563 -18.44 26.30 -9.00
N PHE A 564 -17.91 26.02 -10.19
CA PHE A 564 -17.51 27.05 -11.14
C PHE A 564 -18.73 27.75 -11.77
N LEU A 565 -19.79 26.99 -12.08
CA LEU A 565 -21.04 27.55 -12.57
C LEU A 565 -21.71 28.46 -11.53
N GLU A 566 -21.67 28.07 -10.24
CA GLU A 566 -22.14 28.91 -9.14
C GLU A 566 -21.32 30.21 -9.02
N LEU A 567 -19.98 30.11 -9.07
CA LEU A 567 -19.09 31.27 -8.96
C LEU A 567 -19.27 32.29 -10.09
N THR A 568 -19.66 31.83 -11.28
CA THR A 568 -19.83 32.67 -12.47
C THR A 568 -21.25 33.20 -12.64
N ASP A 569 -22.17 32.94 -11.71
CA ASP A 569 -23.54 33.42 -11.81
C ASP A 569 -23.66 34.92 -11.49
N LEU A 570 -23.76 35.73 -12.55
CA LEU A 570 -23.95 37.19 -12.48
C LEU A 570 -25.19 37.59 -11.66
N LYS A 571 -26.21 36.72 -11.53
CA LYS A 571 -27.43 37.00 -10.75
C LYS A 571 -27.25 36.92 -9.23
N SER A 572 -26.20 36.28 -8.73
CA SER A 572 -25.92 36.19 -7.28
C SER A 572 -25.07 37.35 -6.73
N ILE A 573 -24.50 38.17 -7.62
CA ILE A 573 -23.63 39.30 -7.25
C ILE A 573 -24.40 40.45 -6.58
N PRO A 574 -25.61 40.86 -7.03
CA PRO A 574 -26.35 41.96 -6.39
C PRO A 574 -26.70 41.68 -4.92
N SER A 575 -27.06 40.44 -4.57
CA SER A 575 -27.46 40.10 -3.20
C SER A 575 -26.34 40.11 -2.17
N LYS A 576 -25.07 40.01 -2.60
CA LYS A 576 -23.93 39.96 -1.67
C LYS A 576 -23.43 41.37 -1.33
N GLU A 577 -23.49 42.29 -2.30
CA GLU A 577 -23.20 43.71 -2.09
C GLU A 577 -24.29 44.37 -1.23
N ASP A 578 -25.57 44.06 -1.47
CA ASP A 578 -26.68 44.58 -0.66
C ASP A 578 -26.53 44.17 0.82
N ASN A 579 -26.16 42.93 1.13
CA ASN A 579 -25.96 42.47 2.51
C ASN A 579 -24.78 43.16 3.23
N THR A 580 -23.69 43.46 2.53
CA THR A 580 -22.56 44.24 3.09
C THR A 580 -22.87 45.72 3.27
N ILE A 581 -23.72 46.29 2.41
CA ILE A 581 -24.15 47.69 2.53
C ILE A 581 -25.17 47.85 3.66
N TYR A 582 -26.08 46.89 3.85
CA TYR A 582 -27.00 46.87 4.99
C TYR A 582 -26.29 46.64 6.34
N SER A 583 -25.18 45.90 6.40
CA SER A 583 -24.39 45.77 7.64
C SER A 583 -23.62 47.04 7.97
N HIS A 584 -23.12 47.77 6.97
CA HIS A 584 -22.41 49.04 7.19
C HIS A 584 -23.34 50.21 7.54
N ALA A 585 -24.58 50.20 7.04
CA ALA A 585 -25.58 51.24 7.34
C ALA A 585 -26.13 51.19 8.77
N LYS A 586 -25.99 50.05 9.48
CA LYS A 586 -26.55 49.86 10.83
C LYS A 586 -25.57 50.17 11.98
N VAL A 587 -24.30 50.51 11.69
CA VAL A 587 -23.25 50.69 12.71
C VAL A 587 -23.02 52.16 13.12
N ASN A 588 -23.49 53.16 12.34
CA ASN A 588 -23.30 54.58 12.69
C ASN A 588 -24.46 55.18 13.48
N GLY A 589 -24.72 54.61 14.66
CA GLY A 589 -25.68 55.12 15.63
C GLY A 589 -25.04 55.34 16.99
N ARG A 590 -24.14 56.33 17.12
CA ARG A 590 -23.86 56.99 18.42
C ARG A 590 -22.99 58.25 18.23
N VAL A 591 -23.64 59.39 18.42
CA VAL A 591 -23.02 60.70 18.65
C VAL A 591 -22.64 60.78 20.14
N TYR A 592 -21.38 61.09 20.45
CA TYR A 592 -21.03 61.70 21.73
C TYR A 592 -20.13 62.91 21.50
N LEU A 593 -20.71 64.07 21.82
CA LEU A 593 -20.00 65.31 22.13
C LEU A 593 -19.13 65.09 23.37
N ILE A 594 -17.83 65.33 23.26
CA ILE A 594 -17.02 65.72 24.42
C ILE A 594 -16.33 67.03 24.03
N ILE A 595 -16.73 68.07 24.76
CA ILE A 595 -16.21 69.44 24.70
C ILE A 595 -15.00 69.52 25.63
N ASN A 596 -13.96 70.19 25.13
CA ASN A 596 -12.66 70.56 25.70
C ASN A 596 -11.57 69.48 25.77
#